data_AF-A0A662DQR3-F1
#
_entry.id   AF-A0A662DQR3-F1
#
_cell.length_a   1.000
_cell.length_b   1.000
_cell.length_c   1.000
_cell.angle_alpha   90.00
_cell.angle_beta   90.00
_cell.angle_gamma   90.00
#
_symmetry.space_group_name_H-M   'P 1'
#
loop_
_entity.id
_entity.type
_entity.pdbx_description
1 polymer ?
#
loop_
_entity_poly.entity_id
_entity_poly.type
_entity_poly.pdbx_seq_one_letter_code
_entity_poly.pdbx_strand_id
1 'polypeptide(L)'
;MLMPLLIRRVLKFMAAYNSNSDGPLPNIIHTAFGSGDPRAFICVILDKEETAIAGHMVATVETYLGEATGFIHQWEIDKGLQDEDLTAIRATIDAMMVTWCNGLGLKSMTAMALDEPRARVFKRHGFEKFAVLVKRGM
;
A
#
# COMPACT_ATOMS: atom_id res chain seq x y z
N MET A 1 -7.06 19.04 -6.97
CA MET A 1 -6.48 18.72 -5.64
C MET A 1 -6.51 17.20 -5.44
N LEU A 2 -5.37 16.53 -5.58
CA LEU A 2 -5.29 15.05 -5.51
C LEU A 2 -5.36 14.51 -4.06
N MET A 3 -4.94 15.28 -3.07
CA MET A 3 -4.90 14.82 -1.67
C MET A 3 -6.27 14.51 -1.05
N PRO A 4 -7.30 15.38 -1.13
CA PRO A 4 -8.62 15.05 -0.63
C PRO A 4 -9.23 13.82 -1.31
N LEU A 5 -8.91 13.60 -2.59
CA LEU A 5 -9.36 12.43 -3.35
C LEU A 5 -8.69 11.15 -2.84
N LEU A 6 -7.38 11.19 -2.60
CA LEU A 6 -6.62 10.08 -2.05
C LEU A 6 -7.11 9.70 -0.65
N ILE A 7 -7.28 10.68 0.25
CA ILE A 7 -7.81 10.44 1.60
C ILE A 7 -9.18 9.77 1.52
N ARG A 8 -10.09 10.33 0.70
CA ARG A 8 -11.43 9.76 0.51
C ARG A 8 -11.38 8.33 -0.03
N ARG A 9 -10.44 8.05 -0.94
CA ARG A 9 -10.26 6.72 -1.54
C ARG A 9 -9.74 5.70 -0.52
N VAL A 10 -8.73 6.07 0.27
CA VAL A 10 -8.18 5.24 1.35
C VAL A 10 -9.27 4.91 2.38
N LEU A 11 -10.07 5.90 2.79
CA LEU A 11 -11.18 5.69 3.72
C LEU A 11 -12.30 4.83 3.11
N LYS A 12 -12.65 5.02 1.84
CA LYS A 12 -13.63 4.17 1.13
C LYS A 12 -13.17 2.72 1.04
N PHE A 13 -11.89 2.49 0.72
CA PHE A 13 -11.30 1.16 0.73
C PHE A 13 -11.46 0.52 2.12
N MET A 14 -11.11 1.23 3.20
CA MET A 14 -11.31 0.70 4.56
C MET A 14 -12.77 0.31 4.83
N ALA A 15 -13.71 1.20 4.52
CA ALA A 15 -15.13 0.95 4.72
C ALA A 15 -15.65 -0.26 3.90
N ALA A 16 -15.11 -0.47 2.70
CA ALA A 16 -15.50 -1.59 1.83
C ALA A 16 -14.97 -2.95 2.30
N TYR A 17 -13.86 -2.98 3.05
CA TYR A 17 -13.17 -4.22 3.42
C TYR A 17 -13.27 -4.61 4.91
N ASN A 18 -13.66 -3.73 5.86
CA ASN A 18 -14.31 -4.13 7.12
C ASN A 18 -14.82 -2.95 8.00
N SER A 19 -15.88 -3.24 8.77
CA SER A 19 -16.56 -2.39 9.76
C SER A 19 -15.72 -2.14 11.03
N ASN A 20 -15.76 -0.91 11.57
CA ASN A 20 -15.00 -0.33 12.70
C ASN A 20 -13.69 0.36 12.31
N SER A 21 -13.83 1.57 11.79
CA SER A 21 -12.78 2.35 11.15
C SER A 21 -12.00 3.29 12.09
N ASP A 22 -11.49 2.79 13.21
CA ASP A 22 -10.50 3.51 14.04
C ASP A 22 -9.08 3.00 13.78
N GLY A 23 -8.79 2.61 12.54
CA GLY A 23 -7.47 2.11 12.13
C GLY A 23 -6.41 3.23 12.04
N PRO A 24 -5.09 2.90 12.08
CA PRO A 24 -3.99 3.86 12.09
C PRO A 24 -3.77 4.63 10.77
N LEU A 25 -4.48 4.26 9.70
CA LEU A 25 -4.27 4.73 8.33
C LEU A 25 -4.48 6.24 8.11
N PRO A 26 -5.51 6.90 8.67
CA PRO A 26 -5.66 8.35 8.56
C PRO A 26 -4.44 9.11 9.13
N ASN A 27 -3.88 8.61 10.24
CA ASN A 27 -2.67 9.17 10.83
C ASN A 27 -1.45 8.92 9.95
N ILE A 28 -1.32 7.75 9.32
CA ILE A 28 -0.24 7.43 8.40
C ILE A 28 -0.23 8.38 7.20
N ILE A 29 -1.39 8.67 6.61
CA ILE A 29 -1.50 9.63 5.48
C ILE A 29 -1.07 11.02 5.92
N HIS A 30 -1.53 11.47 7.09
CA HIS A 30 -1.13 12.75 7.65
C HIS A 30 0.38 12.81 7.93
N THR A 31 0.98 11.75 8.47
CA THR A 31 2.42 11.69 8.76
C THR A 31 3.26 11.68 7.47
N ALA A 32 2.86 10.92 6.46
CA ALA A 32 3.55 10.86 5.17
C ALA A 32 3.57 12.21 4.47
N PHE A 33 2.42 12.87 4.34
CA PHE A 33 2.29 14.10 3.55
C PHE A 33 2.47 15.39 4.37
N GLY A 34 2.10 15.38 5.65
CA GLY A 34 2.13 16.54 6.52
C GLY A 34 3.46 16.76 7.23
N SER A 35 4.16 15.68 7.60
CA SER A 35 5.48 15.77 8.28
C SER A 35 6.68 15.35 7.44
N GLY A 36 6.45 14.80 6.24
CA GLY A 36 7.54 14.33 5.37
C GLY A 36 8.36 13.18 5.97
N ASP A 37 7.75 12.36 6.84
CA ASP A 37 8.46 11.25 7.49
C ASP A 37 8.84 10.21 6.43
N PRO A 38 10.14 9.96 6.20
CA PRO A 38 10.59 9.01 5.19
C PRO A 38 10.14 7.58 5.50
N ARG A 39 9.71 7.29 6.73
CA ARG A 39 9.19 5.98 7.16
C ARG A 39 7.76 5.73 6.73
N ALA A 40 7.08 6.67 6.09
CA ALA A 40 5.77 6.45 5.50
C ALA A 40 5.86 6.61 3.97
N PHE A 41 5.32 5.64 3.25
CA PHE A 41 5.33 5.59 1.79
C PHE A 41 3.92 5.54 1.26
N ILE A 42 3.59 6.46 0.36
CA ILE A 42 2.30 6.46 -0.33
C ILE A 42 2.56 6.66 -1.81
N CYS A 43 2.07 5.71 -2.61
CA CYS A 43 2.09 5.78 -4.07
C CYS A 43 0.66 5.92 -4.57
N VAL A 44 0.47 6.81 -5.53
CA VAL A 44 -0.81 7.03 -6.21
C VAL A 44 -0.59 6.75 -7.68
N ILE A 45 -1.43 5.89 -8.25
CA ILE A 45 -1.50 5.66 -9.69
C ILE A 45 -2.59 6.57 -10.22
N LEU A 46 -2.25 7.42 -11.18
CA LEU A 46 -3.23 8.21 -11.90
C LEU A 46 -3.68 7.46 -13.16
N ASP A 47 -4.85 7.79 -13.67
CA ASP A 47 -5.27 7.37 -15.00
C ASP A 47 -4.42 8.04 -16.10
N LYS A 48 -4.58 7.60 -17.35
CA LYS A 48 -3.78 8.10 -18.49
C LYS A 48 -3.91 9.61 -18.71
N GLU A 49 -5.03 10.20 -18.28
CA GLU A 49 -5.31 11.63 -18.39
C GLU A 49 -4.88 12.43 -17.15
N GLU A 50 -4.34 11.76 -16.12
CA GLU A 50 -3.97 12.35 -14.82
C GLU A 50 -5.12 13.07 -14.09
N THR A 51 -6.37 12.73 -14.43
CA THR A 51 -7.57 13.35 -13.88
C THR A 51 -8.17 12.57 -12.71
N ALA A 52 -7.89 11.27 -12.64
CA ALA A 52 -8.43 10.37 -11.64
C ALA A 52 -7.35 9.47 -11.01
N ILE A 53 -7.62 8.99 -9.80
CA ILE A 53 -6.78 7.99 -9.14
C ILE A 53 -7.24 6.61 -9.60
N ALA A 54 -6.39 5.93 -10.37
CA ALA A 54 -6.59 4.57 -10.87
C ALA A 54 -6.06 3.47 -9.92
N GLY A 55 -5.38 3.86 -8.83
CA GLY A 55 -4.91 2.94 -7.81
C GLY A 55 -4.06 3.62 -6.76
N HIS A 56 -3.75 2.91 -5.68
CA HIS A 56 -2.91 3.43 -4.61
C HIS A 56 -2.26 2.32 -3.79
N MET A 57 -1.15 2.66 -3.14
CA MET A 57 -0.53 1.86 -2.10
C MET A 57 -0.15 2.74 -0.91
N VAL A 58 -0.35 2.22 0.30
CA VAL A 58 0.06 2.85 1.56
C VAL A 58 0.90 1.87 2.37
N ALA A 59 2.10 2.29 2.76
CA ALA A 59 3.04 1.50 3.54
C ALA A 59 3.77 2.34 4.61
N THR A 60 4.27 1.69 5.66
CA THR A 60 5.07 2.32 6.73
C THR A 60 6.20 1.42 7.19
N VAL A 61 7.24 1.98 7.81
CA VAL A 61 8.24 1.21 8.54
C VAL A 61 7.76 0.98 9.97
N GLU A 62 7.71 -0.29 10.36
CA GLU A 62 7.36 -0.73 11.71
C GLU A 62 8.42 -1.72 12.22
N THR A 63 8.39 -2.00 13.53
CA THR A 63 9.25 -3.02 14.12
C THR A 63 8.50 -4.35 14.19
N TYR A 64 9.05 -5.39 13.56
CA TYR A 64 8.53 -6.75 13.60
C TYR A 64 9.64 -7.73 13.96
N LEU A 65 9.39 -8.56 14.96
CA LEU A 65 10.39 -9.50 15.52
C LEU A 65 11.74 -8.83 15.85
N GLY A 66 11.68 -7.57 16.31
CA GLY A 66 12.88 -6.79 16.66
C GLY A 66 13.62 -6.17 15.47
N GLU A 67 13.11 -6.31 14.24
CA GLU A 67 13.72 -5.73 13.04
C GLU A 67 12.82 -4.68 12.38
N ALA A 68 13.44 -3.63 11.84
CA ALA A 68 12.75 -2.65 11.01
C ALA A 68 12.26 -3.33 9.72
N THR A 69 10.96 -3.25 9.47
CA THR A 69 10.26 -3.97 8.41
C THR A 69 9.28 -3.03 7.73
N GLY A 70 9.22 -3.08 6.39
CA GLY A 70 8.21 -2.36 5.62
C GLY A 70 6.85 -3.07 5.73
N PHE A 71 5.82 -2.36 6.16
CA PHE A 71 4.45 -2.85 6.30
C PHE A 71 3.54 -2.20 5.28
N ILE A 72 2.99 -3.00 4.38
CA ILE A 72 1.98 -2.56 3.42
C ILE A 72 0.61 -2.67 4.10
N HIS A 73 -0.01 -1.51 4.30
CA HIS A 73 -1.34 -1.40 4.86
C HIS A 73 -2.40 -1.49 3.78
N GLN A 74 -2.22 -0.80 2.66
CA GLN A 74 -3.21 -0.83 1.57
C GLN A 74 -2.54 -1.00 0.23
N TRP A 75 -3.20 -1.75 -0.64
CA TRP A 75 -2.86 -1.93 -2.03
C TRP A 75 -4.16 -2.11 -2.81
N GLU A 76 -4.43 -1.24 -3.78
CA GLU A 76 -5.60 -1.35 -4.66
C GLU A 76 -5.30 -0.78 -6.05
N ILE A 77 -5.79 -1.46 -7.09
CA ILE A 77 -5.77 -0.96 -8.47
C ILE A 77 -7.18 -1.13 -9.03
N ASP A 78 -7.71 -0.08 -9.67
CA ASP A 78 -9.07 -0.07 -10.22
C ASP A 78 -9.25 -1.13 -11.31
N LYS A 79 -10.44 -1.72 -11.32
CA LYS A 79 -10.86 -2.66 -12.36
C LYS A 79 -11.10 -1.89 -13.66
N GLY A 80 -10.73 -2.50 -14.79
CA GLY A 80 -10.98 -1.95 -16.13
C GLY A 80 -9.76 -1.34 -16.82
N LEU A 81 -8.60 -1.32 -16.16
CA LEU A 81 -7.32 -1.10 -16.85
C LEU A 81 -6.97 -2.30 -17.71
N GLN A 82 -6.32 -2.05 -18.85
CA GLN A 82 -5.80 -3.11 -19.72
C GLN A 82 -4.68 -3.88 -19.01
N ASP A 83 -4.54 -5.18 -19.27
CA ASP A 83 -3.57 -6.05 -18.59
C ASP A 83 -2.11 -5.60 -18.77
N GLU A 84 -1.79 -5.01 -19.93
CA GLU A 84 -0.48 -4.43 -20.21
C GLU A 84 -0.18 -3.22 -19.31
N ASP A 85 -1.16 -2.31 -19.18
CA ASP A 85 -1.07 -1.16 -18.29
C ASP A 85 -0.91 -1.62 -16.83
N LEU A 86 -1.69 -2.62 -16.41
CA LEU A 86 -1.60 -3.21 -15.07
C LEU A 86 -0.22 -3.80 -14.78
N THR A 87 0.38 -4.47 -15.75
CA THR A 87 1.71 -5.08 -15.60
C THR A 87 2.78 -4.01 -15.46
N ALA A 88 2.75 -2.98 -16.30
CA ALA A 88 3.69 -1.87 -16.22
C ALA A 88 3.57 -1.10 -14.89
N ILE A 89 2.34 -0.79 -14.47
CA ILE A 89 2.05 -0.11 -13.20
C ILE A 89 2.60 -0.91 -12.02
N ARG A 90 2.38 -2.22 -12.00
CA ARG A 90 2.90 -3.10 -10.93
C ARG A 90 4.43 -3.08 -10.90
N ALA A 91 5.09 -3.17 -12.05
CA ALA A 91 6.55 -3.12 -12.12
C ALA A 91 7.08 -1.78 -11.59
N THR A 92 6.42 -0.66 -11.92
CA THR A 92 6.79 0.66 -11.41
C THR A 92 6.63 0.76 -9.89
N ILE A 93 5.51 0.30 -9.33
CA ILE A 93 5.31 0.32 -7.87
C ILE A 93 6.33 -0.57 -7.17
N ASP A 94 6.55 -1.78 -7.69
CA ASP A 94 7.58 -2.70 -7.16
C ASP A 94 8.95 -2.04 -7.16
N ALA A 95 9.35 -1.37 -8.24
CA ALA A 95 10.60 -0.63 -8.31
C ALA A 95 10.67 0.50 -7.27
N MET A 96 9.61 1.31 -7.13
CA MET A 96 9.55 2.38 -6.12
C MET A 96 9.66 1.83 -4.70
N MET A 97 8.99 0.72 -4.41
CA MET A 97 9.07 0.05 -3.11
C MET A 97 10.47 -0.46 -2.81
N VAL A 98 11.12 -1.11 -3.78
CA VAL A 98 12.49 -1.61 -3.63
C VAL A 98 13.44 -0.43 -3.37
N THR A 99 13.32 0.67 -4.11
CA THR A 99 14.11 1.88 -3.87
C THR A 99 13.87 2.45 -2.47
N TRP A 100 12.61 2.55 -2.05
CA TRP A 100 12.25 3.03 -0.71
C TRP A 100 12.81 2.14 0.40
N CYS A 101 12.68 0.81 0.27
CA CYS A 101 13.21 -0.16 1.23
C CYS A 101 14.74 -0.09 1.32
N ASN A 102 15.42 -0.03 0.17
CA ASN A 102 16.87 0.06 0.10
C ASN A 102 17.38 1.36 0.72
N GLY A 103 16.72 2.49 0.44
CA GLY A 103 17.06 3.79 1.03
C GLY A 103 16.93 3.81 2.56
N LEU A 104 16.12 2.92 3.13
CA LEU A 104 15.91 2.79 4.57
C LEU A 104 16.61 1.58 5.20
N GLY A 105 17.36 0.80 4.40
CA GLY A 105 18.05 -0.40 4.88
C GLY A 105 17.11 -1.51 5.41
N LEU A 106 15.88 -1.58 4.91
CA LEU A 106 14.91 -2.57 5.35
C LEU A 106 15.28 -3.95 4.80
N LYS A 107 15.32 -4.96 5.67
CA LYS A 107 15.64 -6.34 5.28
C LYS A 107 14.45 -7.12 4.78
N SER A 108 13.24 -6.69 5.09
CA SER A 108 12.03 -7.41 4.72
C SER A 108 10.83 -6.51 4.56
N MET A 109 9.86 -7.00 3.80
CA MET A 109 8.54 -6.40 3.68
C MET A 109 7.44 -7.42 3.97
N THR A 110 6.41 -6.91 4.62
CA THR A 110 5.23 -7.66 5.02
C THR A 110 3.99 -6.87 4.65
N ALA A 111 2.92 -7.54 4.24
CA ALA A 111 1.60 -6.95 4.11
C ALA A 111 0.72 -7.38 5.29
N MET A 112 -0.03 -6.43 5.85
CA MET A 112 -0.95 -6.70 6.94
C MET A 112 -2.35 -6.94 6.39
N ALA A 113 -2.85 -8.18 6.54
CA ALA A 113 -4.19 -8.55 6.15
C ALA A 113 -5.05 -8.80 7.41
N LEU A 114 -5.90 -7.84 7.75
CA LEU A 114 -6.79 -7.92 8.92
C LEU A 114 -7.97 -8.89 8.73
N ASP A 115 -8.24 -9.28 7.49
CA ASP A 115 -9.34 -10.16 7.12
C ASP A 115 -9.03 -10.94 5.84
N GLU A 116 -9.87 -11.94 5.55
CA GLU A 116 -9.70 -12.80 4.39
C GLU A 116 -9.90 -12.09 3.04
N PRO A 117 -10.90 -11.19 2.85
CA PRO A 117 -10.99 -10.35 1.66
C PRO A 117 -9.70 -9.59 1.34
N ARG A 118 -9.10 -8.92 2.32
CA ARG A 118 -7.85 -8.19 2.18
C ARG A 118 -6.66 -9.11 1.95
N ALA A 119 -6.63 -10.27 2.60
CA ALA A 119 -5.61 -11.29 2.33
C ALA A 119 -5.66 -11.77 0.85
N ARG A 120 -6.85 -11.88 0.25
CA ARG A 120 -6.99 -12.22 -1.18
C ARG A 120 -6.42 -11.15 -2.11
N VAL A 121 -6.55 -9.87 -1.75
CA VAL A 121 -5.92 -8.78 -2.50
C VAL A 121 -4.41 -8.94 -2.49
N PHE A 122 -3.78 -9.06 -1.32
CA PHE A 122 -2.32 -9.23 -1.22
C PHE A 122 -1.81 -10.51 -1.91
N LYS A 123 -2.54 -11.62 -1.84
CA LYS A 123 -2.19 -12.85 -2.58
C LYS A 123 -2.11 -12.64 -4.09
N ARG A 124 -3.03 -11.86 -4.69
CA ARG A 124 -2.99 -11.53 -6.12
C ARG A 124 -1.75 -10.72 -6.51
N HIS A 125 -1.10 -10.10 -5.52
CA HIS A 125 0.12 -9.30 -5.69
C HIS A 125 1.38 -10.07 -5.25
N GLY A 126 1.30 -11.40 -5.14
CA GLY A 126 2.48 -12.26 -4.91
C GLY A 126 2.95 -12.34 -3.46
N PHE A 127 2.15 -11.88 -2.50
CA PHE A 127 2.45 -12.09 -1.09
C PHE A 127 1.87 -13.45 -0.63
N GLU A 128 2.70 -14.33 -0.05
CA GLU A 128 2.30 -15.68 0.42
C GLU A 128 1.94 -15.78 1.92
N LYS A 129 1.00 -16.69 2.25
CA LYS A 129 0.22 -16.72 3.50
C LYS A 129 1.00 -17.33 4.68
N PHE A 130 1.16 -16.56 5.77
CA PHE A 130 0.96 -17.06 7.13
C PHE A 130 -0.01 -16.09 7.85
N ALA A 131 -0.73 -16.54 8.87
CA ALA A 131 -1.90 -15.83 9.39
C ALA A 131 -1.60 -14.34 9.68
N VAL A 132 -2.44 -13.44 9.14
CA VAL A 132 -2.43 -11.97 9.33
C VAL A 132 -1.21 -11.21 8.73
N LEU A 133 -0.12 -11.90 8.37
CA LEU A 133 1.11 -11.31 7.86
C LEU A 133 1.62 -12.04 6.61
N VAL A 134 1.73 -11.28 5.52
CA VAL A 134 2.09 -11.83 4.22
C VAL A 134 3.48 -11.33 3.84
N LYS A 135 4.50 -12.21 3.89
CA LYS A 135 5.90 -11.82 3.67
C LYS A 135 6.29 -12.05 2.21
N ARG A 136 7.02 -11.10 1.62
CA ARG A 136 7.76 -11.31 0.35
C ARG A 136 9.25 -11.43 0.68
N GLY A 137 9.88 -12.53 0.28
CA GLY A 137 11.33 -12.65 0.32
C GLY A 137 11.95 -11.72 -0.72
N MET A 138 12.95 -10.93 -0.31
CA MET A 138 13.78 -10.12 -1.21
C MET A 138 15.08 -10.85 -1.50
#